data_AF-A0A2P5FV00-F1
#
_entry.id   AF-A0A2P5FV00-F1
#
_cell.length_a   1.000
_cell.length_b   1.000
_cell.length_c   1.000
_cell.angle_alpha   90.00
_cell.angle_beta   90.00
_cell.angle_gamma   90.00
#
_symmetry.space_group_name_H-M   'P 1'
#
loop_
_entity.id
_entity.type
_entity.pdbx_description
1 polymer ?
#
loop_
_entity_poly.entity_id
_entity_poly.type
_entity_poly.pdbx_seq_one_letter_code
_entity_poly.pdbx_strand_id
1 'polypeptide(L)'
;MDDDFASRVPPSFDRADAGAKGFNPGLIVLLVVFGLLLVFLVGNFVLYTYAQKNLPPRKKKPVSKKKLKKERLKQGVSAPGE
;
A
#
# COMPACT_ATOMS: atom_id res chain seq x y z
N MET A 1 -67.97 9.45 12.62
CA MET A 1 -67.21 8.36 11.96
C MET A 1 -65.87 8.96 11.57
N ASP A 2 -65.17 9.53 12.54
CA ASP A 2 -64.05 10.45 12.31
C ASP A 2 -62.82 10.06 13.16
N ASP A 3 -63.00 9.14 14.10
CA ASP A 3 -61.98 8.63 15.02
C ASP A 3 -61.03 7.60 14.38
N ASP A 4 -61.44 6.98 13.25
CA ASP A 4 -60.64 6.01 12.50
C ASP A 4 -59.59 6.64 11.57
N PHE A 5 -59.73 7.93 11.25
CA PHE A 5 -58.77 8.63 10.37
C PHE A 5 -57.56 9.17 11.15
N ALA A 6 -57.75 9.52 12.42
CA ALA A 6 -56.69 10.02 13.30
C ALA A 6 -55.72 8.91 13.79
N SER A 7 -56.11 7.64 13.70
CA SER A 7 -55.26 6.49 14.02
C SER A 7 -54.42 6.00 12.84
N ARG A 8 -54.64 6.56 11.64
CA ARG A 8 -53.93 6.22 10.38
C ARG A 8 -53.01 7.34 9.91
N VAL A 9 -52.43 8.09 10.85
CA VAL A 9 -51.27 8.92 10.54
C VAL A 9 -50.07 7.97 10.37
N PRO A 10 -49.38 7.97 9.21
CA PRO A 10 -48.17 7.17 9.07
C PRO A 10 -47.18 7.60 10.16
N PRO A 11 -46.38 6.67 10.73
CA PRO A 11 -45.31 7.07 11.62
C PRO A 11 -44.49 8.13 10.87
N SER A 12 -44.50 9.34 11.42
CA SER A 12 -43.54 10.35 11.00
C SER A 12 -42.20 9.67 11.11
N PHE A 13 -41.37 9.76 10.07
CA PHE A 13 -40.00 9.30 10.15
C PHE A 13 -39.33 10.10 11.26
N ASP A 14 -39.40 9.57 12.49
CA ASP A 14 -38.51 9.92 13.57
C ASP A 14 -37.14 9.82 12.92
N ARG A 15 -36.57 11.00 12.65
CA ARG A 15 -35.27 11.17 12.05
C ARG A 15 -34.41 10.18 12.78
N ALA A 16 -33.90 9.19 12.06
CA ALA A 16 -33.03 8.18 12.60
C ALA A 16 -32.14 8.91 13.61
N ASP A 17 -32.38 8.64 14.89
CA ASP A 17 -31.43 8.93 15.93
C ASP A 17 -30.25 8.06 15.53
N ALA A 18 -29.46 8.56 14.58
CA ALA A 18 -28.05 8.30 14.45
C ALA A 18 -27.42 8.95 15.69
N GLY A 19 -27.89 8.50 16.85
CA GLY A 19 -27.27 8.70 18.13
C GLY A 19 -25.82 8.35 17.89
N ALA A 20 -24.97 9.23 18.40
CA ALA A 20 -23.53 9.12 18.33
C ALA A 20 -23.10 7.80 18.99
N LYS A 21 -23.30 6.69 18.28
CA LYS A 21 -22.86 5.37 18.65
C LYS A 21 -21.38 5.42 18.32
N GLY A 22 -20.60 5.75 19.34
CA GLY A 22 -19.15 5.85 19.23
C GLY A 22 -18.57 4.64 18.50
N PHE A 23 -17.42 4.84 17.86
CA PHE A 23 -16.78 3.79 17.07
C PHE A 23 -16.65 2.50 17.90
N ASN A 24 -17.08 1.38 17.32
CA ASN A 24 -16.96 0.07 17.95
C ASN A 24 -15.47 -0.19 18.26
N PRO A 25 -15.12 -0.68 19.47
CA PRO A 25 -13.72 -0.98 19.82
C PRO A 25 -13.04 -1.89 18.78
N GLY A 26 -13.75 -2.85 18.20
CA GLY A 26 -13.23 -3.71 17.14
C GLY A 26 -12.89 -2.94 15.86
N LEU A 27 -13.71 -1.94 15.48
CA LEU A 27 -13.41 -1.08 14.34
C LEU A 27 -12.21 -0.17 14.61
N ILE A 28 -12.10 0.39 15.81
CA ILE A 28 -10.95 1.21 16.20
C ILE A 28 -9.67 0.38 16.10
N VAL A 29 -9.67 -0.83 16.67
CA VAL A 29 -8.51 -1.72 16.61
C VAL A 29 -8.17 -2.10 15.17
N LEU A 30 -9.16 -2.40 14.33
CA LEU A 30 -8.92 -2.70 12.93
C LEU A 30 -8.24 -1.53 12.21
N LEU A 31 -8.75 -0.31 12.39
CA LEU A 31 -8.15 0.89 11.81
C LEU A 31 -6.75 1.16 12.34
N VAL A 32 -6.51 0.99 13.64
CA VAL A 32 -5.19 1.19 14.25
C VAL A 32 -4.18 0.16 13.75
N VAL A 33 -4.51 -1.13 13.76
CA VAL A 33 -3.61 -2.19 13.32
C VAL A 33 -3.35 -2.08 11.82
N PHE A 34 -4.40 -1.91 11.02
CA PHE A 34 -4.26 -1.76 9.57
C PHE A 34 -3.47 -0.49 9.20
N GLY A 35 -3.77 0.63 9.88
CA GLY A 35 -3.05 1.89 9.70
C GLY A 35 -1.58 1.79 10.09
N LEU A 36 -1.27 1.14 11.22
CA LEU A 36 0.10 0.93 11.67
C LEU A 36 0.88 0.08 10.66
N LEU A 37 0.27 -1.00 10.15
CA LEU A 37 0.89 -1.85 9.13
C LEU A 37 1.12 -1.10 7.81
N LEU A 38 0.15 -0.30 7.37
CA LEU A 38 0.30 0.52 6.16
C LEU A 38 1.42 1.55 6.32
N VAL A 39 1.45 2.29 7.42
CA VAL A 39 2.51 3.29 7.69
C VAL A 39 3.87 2.62 7.76
N PHE A 40 3.97 1.48 8.43
CA PHE A 40 5.22 0.71 8.52
C PHE A 40 5.70 0.25 7.14
N LEU A 41 4.78 -0.29 6.32
CA LEU A 41 5.11 -0.81 5.00
C LEU A 41 5.49 0.32 4.03
N VAL A 42 4.71 1.40 4.00
CA VAL A 42 4.99 2.58 3.16
C VAL A 42 6.29 3.25 3.59
N GLY A 43 6.48 3.47 4.89
CA GLY A 43 7.71 4.05 5.43
C GLY A 43 8.94 3.21 5.07
N ASN A 44 8.84 1.88 5.21
CA ASN A 44 9.91 0.98 4.80
C ASN A 44 10.14 1.00 3.29
N PHE A 45 9.09 0.99 2.48
CA PHE A 45 9.22 1.04 1.02
C PHE A 45 9.86 2.35 0.55
N VAL A 46 9.45 3.49 1.11
CA VAL A 46 10.06 4.79 0.83
C VAL A 46 11.52 4.79 1.27
N LEU A 47 11.83 4.28 2.46
CA LEU A 47 13.21 4.21 2.95
C LEU A 47 14.07 3.27 2.10
N TYR A 48 13.54 2.11 1.69
CA TYR A 48 14.20 1.15 0.81
C TYR A 48 14.49 1.76 -0.56
N THR A 49 13.50 2.43 -1.16
CA THR A 49 13.67 3.07 -2.47
C THR A 49 14.60 4.28 -2.38
N TYR A 50 14.55 5.06 -1.30
CA TYR A 50 15.50 6.15 -1.06
C TYR A 50 16.92 5.62 -0.87
N ALA A 51 17.08 4.56 -0.08
CA ALA A 51 18.36 3.88 0.09
C ALA A 51 18.85 3.34 -1.25
N GLN A 52 18.02 2.71 -2.08
CA GLN A 52 18.44 2.23 -3.41
C GLN A 52 18.84 3.34 -4.37
N LYS A 53 18.21 4.52 -4.30
CA LYS A 53 18.55 5.69 -5.13
C LYS A 53 19.86 6.34 -4.71
N ASN A 54 20.15 6.36 -3.40
CA ASN A 54 21.38 6.95 -2.85
C ASN A 54 22.51 5.93 -2.67
N LEU A 55 22.20 4.64 -2.67
CA LEU A 55 23.20 3.60 -2.70
C LEU A 55 23.85 3.63 -4.09
N PRO A 56 25.18 3.75 -4.16
CA PRO A 56 25.88 3.58 -5.42
C PRO A 56 25.46 2.22 -6.01
N PRO A 57 25.19 2.14 -7.33
CA PRO A 57 24.70 0.93 -7.98
C PRO A 57 25.54 -0.23 -7.49
N ARG A 58 24.90 -1.18 -6.76
CA ARG A 58 25.60 -2.26 -6.06
C ARG A 58 26.64 -2.78 -7.03
N LYS A 59 27.91 -2.50 -6.76
CA LYS A 59 29.00 -2.89 -7.66
C LYS A 59 28.85 -4.39 -7.78
N LYS A 60 28.26 -4.87 -8.89
CA LYS A 60 28.28 -6.29 -9.25
C LYS A 60 29.74 -6.66 -9.05
N LYS A 61 30.03 -7.64 -8.18
CA LYS A 61 31.40 -8.01 -7.79
C LYS A 61 32.25 -7.84 -9.03
N PRO A 62 33.25 -6.93 -9.05
CA PRO A 62 33.90 -6.53 -10.29
C PRO A 62 34.32 -7.83 -10.98
N VAL A 63 33.61 -8.14 -12.06
CA VAL A 63 33.80 -9.39 -12.75
C VAL A 63 35.18 -9.21 -13.34
N SER A 64 36.16 -9.94 -12.79
CA SER A 64 37.56 -9.83 -13.20
C SER A 64 37.59 -9.72 -14.72
N LYS A 65 38.36 -8.79 -15.27
CA LYS A 65 38.41 -8.53 -16.72
C LYS A 65 38.59 -9.83 -17.52
N LYS A 66 39.26 -10.84 -16.93
CA LYS A 66 39.36 -12.22 -17.44
C LYS A 66 38.01 -12.94 -17.59
N LYS A 67 37.14 -12.89 -16.58
CA LYS A 67 35.77 -13.44 -16.61
C LYS A 67 34.87 -12.65 -17.57
N LEU A 68 35.00 -11.32 -17.63
CA LEU A 68 34.23 -10.50 -18.57
C LEU A 68 34.62 -10.84 -20.02
N LYS A 69 35.91 -10.89 -20.33
CA LYS A 69 36.41 -11.28 -21.65
C LYS A 69 36.00 -12.72 -22.00
N LYS A 70 36.06 -13.67 -21.05
CA LYS A 70 35.62 -15.06 -21.26
C LYS A 70 34.13 -15.17 -21.57
N GLU A 71 33.28 -14.44 -20.85
CA GLU A 71 31.83 -14.45 -21.11
C GLU A 71 31.49 -13.69 -22.40
N ARG A 72 32.20 -12.60 -22.72
CA ARG A 72 32.05 -11.87 -24.01
C ARG A 72 32.47 -12.71 -25.22
N LEU A 73 33.56 -13.48 -25.12
CA LEU A 73 33.97 -14.43 -26.16
C LEU A 73 32.95 -15.57 -26.33
N LYS A 74 32.39 -16.10 -25.24
CA LYS A 74 31.35 -17.15 -25.30
C LYS A 74 30.04 -16.66 -25.90
N GLN A 75 29.69 -15.39 -25.66
CA GLN A 75 28.50 -14.76 -26.21
C GLN A 75 28.68 -14.34 -27.67
N GLY A 76 29.87 -14.55 -28.27
CA GLY A 76 30.13 -14.21 -29.67
C GLY A 76 30.06 -12.70 -29.96
N VAL A 77 30.07 -11.87 -28.92
CA VAL A 77 30.01 -10.41 -29.07
C VAL A 77 31.38 -9.96 -29.55
N SER A 78 31.54 -9.76 -30.86
CA SER A 78 32.71 -9.08 -31.41
C SER A 78 32.82 -7.70 -30.78
N ALA A 79 34.05 -7.25 -30.55
CA ALA A 79 34.28 -5.96 -29.95
C ALA A 79 33.60 -4.86 -30.80
N PRO A 80 32.93 -3.86 -30.19
CA PRO A 80 32.48 -2.68 -30.93
C PRO A 80 33.72 -1.93 -31.40
N GLY A 81 34.11 -2.13 -32.65
CA GLY A 81 35.28 -1.54 -33.28
C GLY A 81 36.28 -2.58 -33.76
N GLU A 82 36.33 -2.76 -35.08
CA GLU A 82 37.60 -2.94 -35.78
C GLU A 82 38.50 -1.72 -35.58
#